data_AF-A0A946FAZ4-F1
#
_entry.id   AF-A0A946FAZ4-F1
#
_cell.length_a   1.000
_cell.length_b   1.000
_cell.length_c   1.000
_cell.angle_alpha   90.00
_cell.angle_beta   90.00
_cell.angle_gamma   90.00
#
_symmetry.space_group_name_H-M   'P 1'
#
loop_
_entity.id
_entity.type
_entity.pdbx_description
1 polymer ?
#
loop_
_entity_poly.entity_id
_entity_poly.type
_entity_poly.pdbx_seq_one_letter_code
_entity_poly.pdbx_strand_id
1 'polypeptide(L)'
;DDDIDARDWKDVMWAISTRMDPARDITVIENTPIDYLDFASPVSGLGGKLGMDATNKLPGESDREWGTKIRMTDAMVEEVTAKWADYGLPGSGKPIW
;
A
#
# COMPACT_ATOMS: atom_id res chain seq x y z
N ASP A 1 -0.11 -4.56 -5.00
CA ASP A 1 -0.97 -5.57 -5.67
C ASP A 1 -2.37 -5.00 -5.85
N ASP A 2 -3.25 -5.73 -6.51
CA ASP A 2 -4.63 -5.32 -6.84
C ASP A 2 -5.57 -5.22 -5.62
N ASP A 3 -5.14 -5.76 -4.48
CA ASP A 3 -5.87 -5.73 -3.20
C ASP A 3 -5.67 -4.45 -2.37
N ILE A 4 -5.00 -3.44 -2.93
CA ILE A 4 -4.69 -2.14 -2.32
C ILE A 4 -5.34 -1.02 -3.14
N ASP A 5 -6.15 -0.17 -2.52
CA ASP A 5 -6.60 1.07 -3.16
C ASP A 5 -5.47 2.11 -3.19
N ALA A 6 -4.94 2.40 -4.38
CA ALA A 6 -3.90 3.42 -4.58
C ALA A 6 -4.33 4.85 -4.18
N ARG A 7 -5.62 5.08 -3.94
CA ARG A 7 -6.17 6.37 -3.48
C ARG A 7 -6.46 6.40 -1.98
N ASP A 8 -6.36 5.27 -1.27
CA ASP A 8 -6.44 5.23 0.19
C ASP A 8 -5.04 5.13 0.80
N TRP A 9 -4.62 6.20 1.46
CA TRP A 9 -3.33 6.26 2.15
C TRP A 9 -3.17 5.20 3.23
N LYS A 10 -4.25 4.74 3.87
CA LYS A 10 -4.18 3.67 4.86
C LYS A 10 -3.73 2.36 4.23
N ASP A 11 -4.28 2.03 3.07
CA ASP A 11 -3.92 0.84 2.31
C ASP A 11 -2.49 0.92 1.78
N VAL A 12 -2.11 2.07 1.20
CA VAL A 12 -0.76 2.27 0.66
C VAL A 12 0.29 2.17 1.76
N MET A 13 0.09 2.85 2.90
CA MET A 13 1.04 2.81 4.00
C MET A 13 1.07 1.46 4.72
N TRP A 14 -0.06 0.75 4.78
CA TRP A 14 -0.10 -0.63 5.27
C TRP A 14 0.73 -1.55 4.38
N ALA A 15 0.60 -1.46 3.05
CA ALA A 15 1.42 -2.26 2.12
C ALA A 15 2.91 -1.97 2.30
N ILE A 16 3.31 -0.69 2.33
CA ILE A 16 4.72 -0.29 2.54
C ILE A 16 5.26 -0.84 3.87
N SER A 17 4.49 -0.76 4.96
CA SER A 17 4.97 -1.16 6.28
C SER A 17 5.00 -2.67 6.53
N THR A 18 4.26 -3.46 5.74
CA THR A 18 4.11 -4.91 5.98
C THR A 18 4.71 -5.78 4.89
N ARG A 19 4.82 -5.28 3.66
CA ARG A 19 5.27 -6.06 2.49
C ARG A 19 6.68 -5.71 2.01
N MET A 20 7.32 -4.72 2.62
CA MET A 20 8.61 -4.18 2.15
C MET A 20 9.70 -4.37 3.20
N ASP A 21 10.86 -4.82 2.76
CA ASP A 21 12.12 -4.66 3.48
C ASP A 21 12.90 -3.46 2.87
N PRO A 22 13.24 -2.42 3.65
CA PRO A 22 13.86 -1.22 3.09
C PRO A 22 15.20 -1.44 2.38
N ALA A 23 16.00 -2.44 2.79
CA ALA A 23 17.31 -2.67 2.20
C ALA A 23 17.21 -3.43 0.87
N ARG A 24 16.25 -4.35 0.76
CA ARG A 24 16.04 -5.18 -0.44
C ARG A 24 15.16 -4.49 -1.49
N ASP A 25 14.09 -3.82 -1.06
CA ASP A 25 12.96 -3.46 -1.94
C ASP A 25 12.96 -1.97 -2.36
N ILE A 26 13.98 -1.22 -1.95
CA ILE A 26 14.17 0.16 -2.36
C ILE A 26 15.17 0.21 -3.52
N THR A 27 14.72 0.76 -4.65
CA THR A 27 15.59 1.06 -5.79
C THR A 27 15.79 2.56 -5.88
N VAL A 28 17.05 3.00 -5.79
CA VAL A 28 17.43 4.40 -5.99
C VAL A 28 18.11 4.53 -7.35
N ILE A 29 17.60 5.44 -8.18
CA ILE A 29 18.24 5.81 -9.45
C ILE A 29 18.65 7.27 -9.35
N GLU A 30 19.95 7.50 -9.43
CA GLU A 30 20.54 8.83 -9.38
C GLU A 30 20.62 9.47 -10.77
N ASN A 31 20.86 10.78 -10.81
CA ASN A 31 21.12 11.53 -12.05
C ASN A 31 20.02 11.39 -13.12
N THR A 32 18.76 11.46 -12.68
CA THR A 32 17.60 11.40 -13.57
C THR A 32 17.01 12.80 -13.82
N PRO A 33 16.36 13.04 -14.96
CA PRO A 33 15.67 14.30 -15.22
C PRO A 33 14.58 14.56 -14.17
N ILE A 34 14.62 15.73 -13.53
CA ILE A 34 13.65 16.22 -12.53
C ILE A 34 13.14 17.59 -12.99
N ASP A 35 11.99 18.02 -12.47
CA ASP A 35 11.48 19.38 -12.74
C ASP A 35 12.49 20.43 -12.28
N TYR A 36 12.74 21.45 -13.12
CA TYR A 36 13.59 22.59 -12.77
C TYR A 36 13.04 23.36 -11.55
N LEU A 37 11.71 23.32 -11.33
CA LEU A 37 11.04 23.94 -10.19
C LEU A 37 11.20 23.15 -8.87
N ASP A 38 11.72 21.93 -8.92
CA ASP A 38 11.96 21.13 -7.72
C ASP A 38 13.25 21.58 -7.01
N PHE A 39 13.08 22.45 -6.02
CA PHE A 39 14.17 22.96 -5.18
C PHE A 39 14.77 21.90 -4.24
N ALA A 40 14.13 20.74 -4.08
CA ALA A 40 14.70 19.64 -3.30
C ALA A 40 15.73 18.83 -4.11
N SER A 41 15.80 19.06 -5.43
CA SER A 41 16.85 18.47 -6.27
C SER A 41 18.23 19.07 -5.96
N PRO A 42 19.31 18.25 -5.96
CA PRO A 42 20.66 18.73 -5.66
C PRO A 42 21.20 19.67 -6.76
N VAL A 43 20.77 19.45 -8.00
CA VAL A 43 21.15 20.25 -9.17
C VAL A 43 19.88 20.52 -9.97
N SER A 44 19.71 21.74 -10.45
CA SER A 44 18.50 22.09 -11.18
C SER A 44 18.33 21.24 -12.45
N GLY A 45 17.17 20.61 -12.59
CA GLY A 45 16.86 19.67 -13.67
C GLY A 45 17.41 18.25 -13.48
N LEU A 46 18.14 17.97 -12.39
CA LEU A 46 18.77 16.67 -12.15
C LEU A 46 18.64 16.22 -10.69
N GLY A 47 18.06 15.04 -10.48
CA GLY A 47 17.92 14.48 -9.15
C GLY A 47 17.71 12.97 -9.12
N GLY A 48 17.40 12.45 -7.94
CA GLY A 48 17.13 11.04 -7.73
C GLY A 48 15.67 10.67 -7.96
N LYS A 49 15.42 9.41 -8.29
CA LYS A 49 14.11 8.76 -8.20
C LYS A 49 14.20 7.58 -7.24
N LEU A 50 13.11 7.40 -6.49
CA LEU A 50 12.95 6.33 -5.52
C LEU A 50 11.82 5.42 -5.98
N GLY A 51 12.12 4.14 -6.21
CA GLY A 51 11.15 3.08 -6.35
C GLY A 51 11.06 2.29 -5.04
N MET A 52 9.84 2.09 -4.54
CA MET A 52 9.57 1.27 -3.36
C MET A 52 8.65 0.12 -3.78
N ASP A 53 9.17 -1.11 -3.75
CA ASP A 53 8.37 -2.28 -4.09
C ASP A 53 7.64 -2.84 -2.86
N ALA A 54 6.39 -2.41 -2.69
CA ALA A 54 5.49 -2.88 -1.63
C ALA A 54 4.54 -4.01 -2.08
N THR A 55 4.90 -4.79 -3.11
CA THR A 55 4.15 -5.99 -3.52
C THR A 55 4.42 -7.18 -2.61
N ASN A 56 3.52 -8.17 -2.62
CA ASN A 56 3.77 -9.46 -1.98
C ASN A 56 4.97 -10.17 -2.63
N LYS A 57 5.86 -10.72 -1.80
CA LYS A 57 7.09 -11.34 -2.29
C LYS A 57 6.84 -12.76 -2.76
N LEU A 58 7.32 -13.05 -3.97
CA LEU A 58 7.25 -14.36 -4.61
C LEU A 58 8.41 -15.26 -4.17
N PRO A 59 8.32 -16.58 -4.42
CA PRO A 59 9.45 -17.48 -4.22
C PRO A 59 10.69 -17.00 -4.96
N GLY A 60 11.81 -16.86 -4.24
CA GLY A 60 13.07 -16.33 -4.77
C GLY A 60 13.34 -14.86 -4.42
N GLU A 61 12.32 -14.08 -4.07
CA GLU A 61 12.48 -12.70 -3.55
C GLU A 61 12.61 -12.69 -2.01
N SER A 62 12.12 -13.75 -1.36
CA SER A 62 12.30 -14.00 0.06
C SER A 62 12.32 -15.50 0.36
N ASP A 63 13.13 -15.91 1.34
CA ASP A 63 13.16 -17.28 1.87
C ASP A 63 12.12 -17.52 2.98
N ARG A 64 11.35 -16.48 3.35
CA ARG A 64 10.36 -16.55 4.43
C ARG A 64 9.00 -16.97 3.88
N GLU A 65 8.23 -17.68 4.69
CA GLU A 65 6.79 -17.83 4.45
C GLU A 65 6.12 -16.45 4.48
N TRP A 66 5.35 -16.15 3.43
CA TRP A 66 4.72 -14.84 3.28
C TRP A 66 3.33 -14.80 3.91
N GLY A 67 3.03 -13.71 4.61
CA GLY A 67 1.75 -13.54 5.30
C GLY A 67 0.60 -13.40 4.32
N THR A 68 -0.55 -14.00 4.66
CA THR A 68 -1.81 -13.79 3.92
C THR A 68 -2.61 -12.68 4.58
N LYS A 69 -3.10 -11.71 3.78
CA LYS A 69 -3.97 -10.63 4.28
C LYS A 69 -5.23 -11.23 4.89
N ILE A 70 -5.54 -10.83 6.12
CA ILE A 70 -6.80 -11.21 6.76
C ILE A 70 -7.94 -10.51 6.04
N ARG A 71 -8.96 -11.28 5.65
CA ARG A 71 -10.19 -10.76 5.04
C ARG A 71 -11.40 -11.55 5.55
N MET A 72 -12.49 -10.85 5.81
CA MET A 72 -13.78 -11.45 6.16
C MET A 72 -14.47 -12.04 4.93
N THR A 73 -15.23 -13.12 5.08
CA THR A 73 -15.96 -13.72 3.96
C THR A 73 -17.02 -12.76 3.43
N ASP A 74 -17.24 -12.77 2.11
CA ASP A 74 -18.20 -11.85 1.48
C ASP A 74 -19.62 -12.02 2.06
N ALA A 75 -20.04 -13.26 2.34
CA ALA A 75 -21.31 -13.55 3.00
C ALA A 75 -21.45 -12.86 4.38
N MET A 76 -20.38 -12.81 5.17
CA MET A 76 -20.41 -12.17 6.48
C MET A 76 -20.38 -10.64 6.35
N VAL A 77 -19.64 -10.11 5.37
CA VAL A 77 -19.65 -8.68 5.05
C VAL A 77 -21.06 -8.24 4.66
N GLU A 78 -21.71 -8.96 3.74
CA GLU A 78 -23.07 -8.69 3.29
C GLU A 78 -24.08 -8.76 4.45
N GLU A 79 -24.01 -9.80 5.28
CA GLU A 79 -24.91 -9.96 6.41
C GLU A 79 -24.80 -8.79 7.40
N VAL A 80 -23.57 -8.40 7.77
CA VAL A 80 -23.32 -7.31 8.72
C VAL A 80 -23.72 -5.96 8.12
N THR A 81 -23.41 -5.72 6.84
CA THR A 81 -23.79 -4.49 6.14
C THR A 81 -25.31 -4.35 6.06
N ALA A 82 -26.05 -5.42 5.77
CA ALA A 82 -27.51 -5.39 5.70
C ALA A 82 -28.16 -5.05 7.06
N LYS A 83 -27.58 -5.54 8.15
CA LYS A 83 -28.10 -5.36 9.52
C LYS A 83 -27.55 -4.12 10.25
N TRP A 84 -26.64 -3.36 9.62
CA TRP A 84 -25.90 -2.31 10.32
C TRP A 84 -26.78 -1.24 10.96
N ALA A 85 -27.83 -0.81 10.25
CA ALA A 85 -28.78 0.20 10.75
C ALA A 85 -29.55 -0.29 11.99
N ASP A 86 -29.83 -1.59 12.07
CA ASP A 86 -30.59 -2.19 13.18
C ASP A 86 -29.73 -2.33 14.44
N TYR A 87 -28.40 -2.33 14.32
CA TYR A 87 -27.49 -2.45 15.46
C TYR A 87 -27.40 -1.19 16.34
N GLY A 88 -27.87 -0.04 15.84
CA GLY A 88 -27.80 1.22 16.58
C GLY A 88 -26.38 1.69 16.89
N LEU A 89 -25.39 1.23 16.12
CA LEU A 89 -23.98 1.59 16.28
C LEU A 89 -23.62 2.87 15.49
N PRO A 90 -22.68 3.69 15.99
CA PRO A 90 -22.22 4.88 15.26
C PRO A 90 -21.45 4.50 13.98
N GLY A 91 -21.52 5.35 12.96
CA GLY A 91 -20.79 5.20 11.69
C GLY A 91 -21.69 4.91 10.49
N SER A 92 -21.10 4.93 9.29
CA SER A 92 -21.84 4.77 8.03
C SER A 92 -22.22 3.34 7.69
N GLY A 93 -21.70 2.34 8.42
CA GLY A 93 -21.85 0.92 8.08
C GLY A 93 -21.15 0.50 6.79
N LYS A 94 -20.36 1.41 6.20
CA LYS A 94 -19.56 1.11 5.03
C LYS A 94 -18.51 0.07 5.42
N PRO A 95 -18.46 -1.09 4.75
CA PRO A 95 -17.43 -2.09 5.02
C PRO A 95 -16.03 -1.49 4.79
N ILE A 96 -15.07 -1.97 5.57
CA ILE A 96 -13.65 -1.57 5.49
C ILE A 96 -12.86 -2.39 4.45
N TRP A 97 -13.56 -3.21 3.66
CA TRP A 97 -13.02 -4.11 2.65
C TRP A 97 -13.33 -3.60 1.25
#